data_AF-A0A6I8UNZ3-F1
#
_entry.id   AF-A0A6I8UNZ3-F1
#
_cell.length_a   1.000
_cell.length_b   1.000
_cell.length_c   1.000
_cell.angle_alpha   90.00
_cell.angle_beta   90.00
_cell.angle_gamma   90.00
#
_symmetry.space_group_name_H-M   'P 1'
#
loop_
_entity.id
_entity.type
_entity.pdbx_description
1 polymer ?
#
loop_
_entity_poly.entity_id
_entity_poly.type
_entity_poly.pdbx_seq_one_letter_code
_entity_poly.pdbx_strand_id
1 'polypeptide(L)'
;MLSRKELIAVILMLSAVFSVLNAAIFANTLPFYVSYEQLLQQVISIGTAYLCILYALSTWMYHSNYSRTRQHMRYALVMTLLVMIAANIVAAIAHMKLLSFSIFKETTDISILFSKFDVACKSVSLGLSVLTILLLIIVKLVVFVTIIRKHKKKQRKKIRRLKAAREALKAEP
;
A
#
# COMPACT_ATOMS: atom_id res chain seq x y z
N MET A 1 -0.62 -22.24 -11.35
CA MET A 1 -0.81 -21.85 -9.94
C MET A 1 0.09 -20.67 -9.62
N LEU A 2 -0.45 -19.46 -9.47
CA LEU A 2 0.36 -18.27 -9.14
C LEU A 2 1.05 -18.44 -7.78
N SER A 3 2.35 -18.13 -7.72
CA SER A 3 3.09 -18.12 -6.47
C SER A 3 2.61 -16.96 -5.59
N ARG A 4 2.52 -17.16 -4.27
CA ARG A 4 2.12 -16.10 -3.31
C ARG A 4 2.90 -14.79 -3.45
N LYS A 5 4.14 -14.86 -3.96
CA LYS A 5 4.97 -13.68 -4.24
C LYS A 5 4.48 -12.90 -5.45
N GLU A 6 4.11 -13.61 -6.52
CA GLU A 6 3.57 -13.02 -7.75
C GLU A 6 2.21 -12.39 -7.48
N LEU A 7 1.37 -13.02 -6.63
CA LEU A 7 0.10 -12.43 -6.22
C LEU A 7 0.31 -11.09 -5.49
N ILE A 8 1.29 -11.00 -4.57
CA ILE A 8 1.63 -9.73 -3.91
C ILE A 8 2.12 -8.69 -4.94
N ALA A 9 2.97 -9.10 -5.90
CA ALA A 9 3.49 -8.23 -6.94
C ALA A 9 2.38 -7.63 -7.82
N VAL A 10 1.43 -8.49 -8.24
CA VAL A 10 0.29 -8.09 -9.07
C VAL A 10 -0.61 -7.10 -8.33
N ILE A 11 -0.92 -7.35 -7.05
CA ILE A 11 -1.75 -6.43 -6.27
C ILE A 11 -1.05 -5.09 -6.05
N LEU A 12 0.28 -5.08 -5.83
CA LEU A 12 1.06 -3.84 -5.72
C LEU A 12 1.08 -3.07 -7.05
N MET A 13 1.24 -3.76 -8.19
CA MET A 13 1.14 -3.15 -9.52
C MET A 13 -0.24 -2.52 -9.76
N LEU A 14 -1.33 -3.22 -9.43
CA LEU A 14 -2.68 -2.67 -9.54
C LEU A 14 -2.86 -1.43 -8.64
N SER A 15 -2.33 -1.48 -7.41
CA SER A 15 -2.36 -0.34 -6.48
C SER A 15 -1.58 0.85 -7.02
N ALA A 16 -0.45 0.61 -7.71
CA ALA A 16 0.32 1.66 -8.37
C ALA A 16 -0.46 2.28 -9.53
N VAL A 17 -1.11 1.48 -10.37
CA VAL A 17 -1.93 1.97 -11.48
C VAL A 17 -3.06 2.87 -10.97
N PHE A 18 -3.79 2.45 -9.92
CA PHE A 18 -4.82 3.29 -9.32
C PHE A 18 -4.27 4.58 -8.73
N SER A 19 -3.10 4.52 -8.10
CA SER A 19 -2.46 5.71 -7.52
C SER A 19 -1.99 6.70 -8.59
N VAL A 20 -1.47 6.22 -9.73
CA VAL A 20 -1.10 7.06 -10.88
C VAL A 20 -2.34 7.66 -11.55
N LEU A 21 -3.39 6.86 -11.76
CA LEU A 21 -4.67 7.35 -12.28
C LEU A 21 -5.23 8.46 -11.38
N ASN A 22 -5.18 8.27 -10.07
CA ASN A 22 -5.67 9.27 -9.12
C ASN A 22 -4.85 10.58 -9.20
N ALA A 23 -3.53 10.47 -9.28
CA ALA A 23 -2.65 11.63 -9.43
C ALA A 23 -2.84 12.34 -10.78
N ALA A 24 -3.08 11.59 -11.86
CA ALA A 24 -3.27 12.13 -13.21
C ALA A 24 -4.62 12.86 -13.37
N ILE A 25 -5.69 12.35 -12.73
CA ILE A 25 -6.98 13.05 -12.68
C ILE A 25 -6.76 14.43 -12.08
N PHE A 26 -6.11 14.53 -10.92
CA PHE A 26 -5.86 15.83 -10.26
C PHE A 26 -4.91 16.76 -11.01
N ALA A 27 -3.88 16.22 -11.66
CA ALA A 27 -2.96 17.03 -12.48
C ALA A 27 -3.68 17.76 -13.62
N ASN A 28 -4.76 17.18 -14.15
CA ASN A 28 -5.53 17.75 -15.25
C ASN A 28 -6.68 18.65 -14.80
N THR A 29 -7.14 18.57 -13.53
CA THR A 29 -8.34 19.31 -13.09
C THR A 29 -8.05 20.68 -12.47
N LEU A 30 -6.83 21.00 -12.00
CA LEU A 30 -6.61 22.27 -11.29
C LEU A 30 -5.21 22.88 -11.38
N PRO A 31 -5.10 24.22 -11.35
CA PRO A 31 -3.82 24.89 -11.16
C PRO A 31 -3.34 24.75 -9.71
N PHE A 32 -2.09 24.33 -9.55
CA PHE A 32 -1.42 23.96 -8.29
C PHE A 32 -1.46 25.02 -7.16
N TYR A 33 -1.81 26.27 -7.44
CA TYR A 33 -1.77 27.37 -6.47
C TYR A 33 -3.05 27.56 -5.65
N VAL A 34 -4.15 26.86 -5.97
CA VAL A 34 -5.47 27.13 -5.36
C VAL A 34 -5.79 26.17 -4.20
N SER A 35 -5.22 24.96 -4.17
CA SER A 35 -5.67 23.89 -3.25
C SER A 35 -4.52 23.02 -2.72
N TYR A 36 -3.95 23.39 -1.56
CA TYR A 36 -2.89 22.62 -0.87
C TYR A 36 -3.29 21.17 -0.52
N GLU A 37 -4.57 20.93 -0.21
CA GLU A 37 -5.05 19.58 0.15
C GLU A 37 -5.08 18.62 -1.06
N GLN A 38 -5.36 19.14 -2.26
CA GLN A 38 -5.32 18.35 -3.49
C GLN A 38 -3.87 18.06 -3.90
N LEU A 39 -2.98 19.04 -3.71
CA LEU A 39 -1.54 18.86 -3.89
C LEU A 39 -0.99 17.77 -2.96
N LEU A 40 -1.40 17.78 -1.69
CA LEU A 40 -1.04 16.76 -0.71
C LEU A 40 -1.51 15.36 -1.16
N GLN A 41 -2.76 15.24 -1.59
CA GLN A 41 -3.34 13.99 -2.10
C GLN A 41 -2.56 13.47 -3.32
N GLN A 42 -2.16 14.35 -4.24
CA GLN A 42 -1.41 14.01 -5.44
C GLN A 42 0.02 13.55 -5.11
N VAL A 43 0.74 14.27 -4.25
CA VAL A 43 2.08 13.90 -3.80
C VAL A 43 2.07 12.55 -3.11
N ILE A 44 1.09 12.32 -2.23
CA ILE A 44 0.93 11.04 -1.54
C ILE A 44 0.60 9.94 -2.54
N SER A 45 -0.28 10.18 -3.51
CA SER A 45 -0.63 9.18 -4.54
C SER A 45 0.58 8.81 -5.41
N ILE A 46 1.38 9.79 -5.85
CA ILE A 46 2.61 9.52 -6.64
C ILE A 46 3.65 8.78 -5.80
N GLY A 47 3.87 9.19 -4.55
CA GLY A 47 4.79 8.50 -3.63
C GLY A 47 4.35 7.06 -3.37
N THR A 48 3.03 6.83 -3.24
CA THR A 48 2.44 5.51 -3.06
C THR A 48 2.66 4.65 -4.30
N ALA A 49 2.44 5.20 -5.50
CA ALA A 49 2.70 4.52 -6.77
C ALA A 49 4.17 4.10 -6.91
N TYR A 50 5.09 5.03 -6.64
CA TYR A 50 6.53 4.79 -6.72
C TYR A 50 6.97 3.63 -5.81
N LEU A 51 6.55 3.66 -4.54
CA LEU A 51 6.87 2.60 -3.59
C LEU A 51 6.24 1.26 -4.01
N CYS A 52 4.99 1.26 -4.48
CA CYS A 52 4.34 0.05 -4.98
C CYS A 52 5.09 -0.57 -6.17
N ILE A 53 5.55 0.25 -7.13
CA ILE A 53 6.34 -0.22 -8.28
C ILE A 53 7.69 -0.77 -7.83
N LEU A 54 8.43 -0.03 -6.99
CA LEU A 54 9.71 -0.49 -6.45
C LEU A 54 9.55 -1.84 -5.74
N TYR A 55 8.52 -1.99 -4.91
CA TYR A 55 8.30 -3.24 -4.20
C TYR A 55 7.81 -4.36 -5.11
N ALA A 56 6.94 -4.10 -6.08
CA ALA A 56 6.53 -5.09 -7.07
C ALA A 56 7.74 -5.61 -7.86
N LEU A 57 8.57 -4.72 -8.40
CA LEU A 57 9.80 -5.09 -9.10
C LEU A 57 10.78 -5.83 -8.19
N SER A 58 10.89 -5.42 -6.92
CA SER A 58 11.74 -6.10 -5.96
C SER A 58 11.35 -7.56 -5.75
N THR A 59 10.06 -7.91 -5.84
CA THR A 59 9.62 -9.30 -5.69
C THR A 59 10.07 -10.21 -6.83
N TRP A 60 10.26 -9.65 -8.04
CA TRP A 60 10.76 -10.35 -9.21
C TRP A 60 12.29 -10.35 -9.29
N MET A 61 12.93 -9.19 -9.06
CA MET A 61 14.38 -9.05 -9.19
C MET A 61 15.17 -9.59 -7.99
N TYR A 62 14.67 -9.48 -6.75
CA TYR A 62 15.42 -9.96 -5.58
C TYR A 62 15.26 -11.47 -5.37
N HIS A 63 16.00 -12.24 -6.17
CA HIS A 63 16.33 -13.63 -5.88
C HIS A 63 17.57 -13.76 -4.97
N SER A 64 17.74 -12.87 -3.98
CA SER A 64 18.93 -12.92 -3.11
C SER A 64 19.03 -14.25 -2.36
N ASN A 65 20.18 -14.91 -2.49
CA ASN A 65 20.46 -16.24 -1.95
C ASN A 65 20.58 -16.26 -0.40
N TYR A 66 20.65 -15.09 0.25
CA TYR A 66 20.83 -14.98 1.70
C TYR A 66 19.50 -14.92 2.48
N SER A 67 19.32 -15.87 3.41
CA SER A 67 18.08 -16.06 4.16
C SER A 67 17.77 -14.95 5.18
N ARG A 68 18.80 -14.30 5.75
CA ARG A 68 18.70 -13.24 6.78
C ARG A 68 18.24 -11.92 6.18
N THR A 69 18.90 -11.46 5.12
CA THR A 69 18.56 -10.23 4.37
C THR A 69 17.11 -10.28 3.85
N ARG A 70 16.66 -11.45 3.40
CA ARG A 70 15.27 -11.68 2.94
C ARG A 70 14.22 -11.54 4.05
N GLN A 71 14.58 -11.68 5.33
CA GLN A 71 13.66 -11.39 6.44
C GLN A 71 13.61 -9.90 6.75
N HIS A 72 14.77 -9.22 6.82
CA HIS A 72 14.83 -7.77 7.03
C HIS A 72 14.04 -7.01 5.96
N MET A 73 14.17 -7.39 4.68
CA MET A 73 13.40 -6.79 3.58
C MET A 73 11.89 -6.95 3.74
N ARG A 74 11.42 -8.06 4.33
CA ARG A 74 9.98 -8.26 4.61
C ARG A 74 9.48 -7.38 5.75
N TYR A 75 10.29 -7.19 6.79
CA TYR A 75 9.94 -6.27 7.87
C TYR A 75 9.93 -4.83 7.39
N ALA A 76 10.92 -4.43 6.59
CA ALA A 76 10.96 -3.14 5.94
C ALA A 76 9.70 -2.90 5.08
N LEU A 77 9.29 -3.90 4.28
CA LEU A 77 8.07 -3.85 3.47
C LEU A 77 6.79 -3.69 4.33
N VAL A 78 6.72 -4.34 5.50
CA VAL A 78 5.57 -4.15 6.41
C VAL A 78 5.55 -2.74 6.99
N MET A 79 6.71 -2.20 7.35
CA MET A 79 6.82 -0.83 7.89
C MET A 79 6.48 0.22 6.84
N THR A 80 6.96 0.06 5.60
CA THR A 80 6.62 1.00 4.53
C THR A 80 5.14 0.93 4.16
N LEU A 81 4.53 -0.26 4.09
CA LEU A 81 3.08 -0.38 3.91
C LEU A 81 2.29 0.30 5.03
N LEU A 82 2.75 0.22 6.27
CA LEU A 82 2.13 0.92 7.41
C LEU A 82 2.15 2.44 7.23
N VAL A 83 3.32 3.00 6.87
CA VAL A 83 3.48 4.43 6.62
C VAL A 83 2.62 4.87 5.43
N MET A 84 2.60 4.09 4.34
CA MET A 84 1.77 4.38 3.17
C MET A 84 0.28 4.39 3.49
N ILE A 85 -0.21 3.43 4.28
CA ILE A 85 -1.61 3.40 4.73
C ILE A 85 -1.92 4.64 5.56
N ALA A 86 -1.08 4.98 6.54
CA ALA A 86 -1.29 6.16 7.38
C ALA A 86 -1.32 7.45 6.54
N ALA A 87 -0.37 7.61 5.61
CA ALA A 87 -0.33 8.76 4.71
C ALA A 87 -1.58 8.86 3.83
N ASN A 88 -2.03 7.75 3.21
CA ASN A 88 -3.24 7.74 2.39
C ASN A 88 -4.51 8.00 3.21
N ILE A 89 -4.58 7.57 4.47
CA ILE A 89 -5.70 7.89 5.37
C ILE A 89 -5.73 9.39 5.68
N VAL A 90 -4.59 9.98 6.04
CA VAL A 90 -4.50 11.43 6.33
C VAL A 90 -4.90 12.23 5.09
N ALA A 91 -4.40 11.84 3.92
CA ALA A 91 -4.74 12.46 2.65
C ALA A 91 -6.26 12.38 2.38
N ALA A 92 -6.86 11.20 2.54
CA ALA A 92 -8.29 11.00 2.34
C ALA A 92 -9.16 11.82 3.30
N ILE A 93 -8.77 11.93 4.58
CA ILE A 93 -9.48 12.77 5.57
C ILE A 93 -9.41 14.25 5.17
N ALA A 94 -8.22 14.72 4.77
CA ALA A 94 -8.01 16.09 4.33
C ALA A 94 -8.83 16.40 3.07
N HIS A 95 -8.88 15.46 2.12
CA HIS A 95 -9.71 15.56 0.91
C HIS A 95 -11.21 15.56 1.22
N MET A 96 -11.67 14.76 2.18
CA MET A 96 -13.07 14.79 2.63
C MET A 96 -13.46 16.13 3.24
N LYS A 97 -12.60 16.73 4.06
CA LYS A 97 -12.83 18.09 4.59
C LYS A 97 -12.96 19.11 3.46
N LEU A 98 -12.10 19.06 2.46
CA LEU A 98 -12.16 19.94 1.29
C LEU A 98 -13.50 19.78 0.53
N LEU A 99 -13.95 18.54 0.32
CA LEU A 99 -15.23 18.23 -0.32
C LEU A 99 -16.41 18.85 0.44
N SER A 100 -16.46 18.69 1.77
CA SER A 100 -17.50 19.29 2.60
C SER A 100 -17.52 20.83 2.50
N PHE A 101 -16.35 21.48 2.49
CA PHE A 101 -16.26 22.93 2.28
C PHE A 101 -16.68 23.35 0.87
N SER A 102 -16.34 22.58 -0.16
CA SER A 102 -16.74 22.89 -1.53
C SER A 102 -18.25 22.78 -1.74
N ILE A 103 -18.90 21.76 -1.17
CA ILE A 103 -20.35 21.58 -1.21
C ILE A 103 -21.04 22.77 -0.52
N PHE A 104 -20.50 23.22 0.62
CA PHE A 104 -21.04 24.36 1.35
C PHE A 104 -20.88 25.69 0.60
N LYS A 105 -19.79 25.84 -0.16
CA LYS A 105 -19.52 27.03 -0.99
C LYS A 105 -20.35 27.02 -2.28
N GLU A 106 -20.66 25.85 -2.82
CA GLU A 106 -21.53 25.67 -3.99
C GLU A 106 -22.97 26.13 -3.71
N THR A 107 -23.43 26.01 -2.46
CA THR A 107 -24.71 26.58 -1.99
C THR A 107 -24.70 28.11 -1.81
N THR A 108 -23.56 28.79 -1.98
CA THR A 108 -23.42 30.25 -1.78
C THR A 108 -22.98 31.01 -3.04
N ASP A 109 -23.23 30.42 -4.22
CA ASP A 109 -23.30 31.11 -5.52
C ASP A 109 -21.98 31.66 -6.10
N ILE A 110 -21.17 30.77 -6.70
CA ILE A 110 -20.12 31.08 -7.74
C ILE A 110 -19.98 29.90 -8.74
N SER A 111 -20.97 29.02 -8.84
CA SER A 111 -20.85 27.63 -9.33
C SER A 111 -21.01 27.42 -10.84
N ILE A 112 -21.21 28.48 -11.63
CA ILE A 112 -21.45 28.35 -13.08
C ILE A 112 -20.15 28.00 -13.86
N LEU A 113 -18.96 28.27 -13.32
CA LEU A 113 -17.68 27.95 -14.00
C LEU A 113 -17.04 26.61 -13.61
N PHE A 114 -17.38 26.01 -12.45
CA PHE A 114 -16.89 24.68 -12.04
C PHE A 114 -17.97 23.63 -12.27
N SER A 115 -18.40 23.54 -13.54
CA SER A 115 -19.41 22.63 -14.07
C SER A 115 -19.13 21.18 -13.67
N LYS A 116 -20.12 20.49 -13.06
CA LYS A 116 -20.40 19.04 -12.86
C LYS A 116 -19.24 18.01 -13.00
N PHE A 117 -18.37 18.16 -13.98
CA PHE A 117 -17.10 17.46 -14.15
C PHE A 117 -16.18 17.55 -12.94
N ASP A 118 -16.01 18.72 -12.30
CA ASP A 118 -15.11 18.86 -11.13
C ASP A 118 -15.63 18.04 -9.92
N VAL A 119 -16.94 18.06 -9.68
CA VAL A 119 -17.59 17.24 -8.65
C VAL A 119 -17.45 15.75 -8.96
N ALA A 120 -17.64 15.35 -10.22
CA ALA A 120 -17.46 13.97 -10.65
C ALA A 120 -16.00 13.49 -10.47
N CYS A 121 -15.01 14.30 -10.85
CA CYS A 121 -13.60 13.99 -10.67
C CYS A 121 -13.21 13.84 -9.20
N LYS A 122 -13.70 14.72 -8.32
CA LYS A 122 -13.46 14.60 -6.87
C LYS A 122 -14.05 13.32 -6.28
N SER A 123 -15.28 12.97 -6.68
CA SER A 123 -15.94 11.73 -6.23
C SER A 123 -15.19 10.47 -6.70
N VAL A 124 -14.80 10.42 -7.98
CA VAL A 124 -14.01 9.32 -8.55
C VAL A 124 -12.66 9.19 -7.85
N SER A 125 -11.99 10.31 -7.58
CA SER A 125 -10.74 10.32 -6.82
C SER A 125 -10.89 9.74 -5.41
N LEU A 126 -11.94 10.15 -4.69
CA LEU A 126 -12.18 9.65 -3.35
C LEU A 126 -12.40 8.13 -3.37
N GLY A 127 -13.17 7.65 -4.35
CA GLY A 127 -13.33 6.22 -4.62
C GLY A 127 -12.00 5.51 -4.87
N LEU A 128 -11.13 6.06 -5.73
CA LEU A 128 -9.80 5.52 -6.03
C LEU A 128 -8.90 5.51 -4.79
N SER A 129 -8.96 6.55 -3.94
CA SER A 129 -8.20 6.63 -2.70
C SER A 129 -8.63 5.55 -1.70
N VAL A 130 -9.94 5.35 -1.51
CA VAL A 130 -10.48 4.30 -0.63
C VAL A 130 -10.09 2.91 -1.15
N LEU A 131 -10.22 2.69 -2.46
CA LEU A 131 -9.86 1.42 -3.09
C LEU A 131 -8.37 1.12 -2.95
N THR A 132 -7.51 2.14 -3.09
CA THR A 132 -6.06 2.01 -2.88
C THR A 132 -5.74 1.64 -1.43
N ILE A 133 -6.38 2.27 -0.45
CA ILE A 133 -6.21 1.94 0.97
C ILE A 133 -6.61 0.47 1.23
N LEU A 134 -7.73 0.02 0.69
CA LEU A 134 -8.20 -1.37 0.83
C LEU A 134 -7.19 -2.37 0.25
N LEU A 135 -6.67 -2.10 -0.95
CA LEU A 135 -5.66 -2.96 -1.57
C LEU A 135 -4.36 -3.03 -0.75
N LEU A 136 -3.89 -1.90 -0.22
CA LEU A 136 -2.71 -1.86 0.65
C LEU A 136 -2.91 -2.67 1.94
N ILE A 137 -4.10 -2.61 2.54
CA ILE A 137 -4.46 -3.42 3.71
C ILE A 137 -4.42 -4.92 3.38
N ILE A 138 -4.99 -5.32 2.24
CA ILE A 138 -4.98 -6.72 1.78
C ILE A 138 -3.53 -7.21 1.61
N VAL A 139 -2.67 -6.44 0.94
CA VAL A 139 -1.26 -6.80 0.76
C VAL A 139 -0.56 -6.95 2.11
N LYS A 140 -0.77 -6.01 3.03
CA LYS A 140 -0.19 -6.06 4.38
C LYS A 140 -0.61 -7.33 5.11
N LEU A 141 -1.89 -7.70 5.07
CA LEU A 141 -2.40 -8.93 5.71
C LEU A 141 -1.74 -10.19 5.11
N VAL A 142 -1.65 -10.28 3.78
CA VAL A 142 -1.03 -11.42 3.10
C VAL A 142 0.45 -11.56 3.48
N VAL A 143 1.19 -10.45 3.52
CA VAL A 143 2.61 -10.43 3.92
C VAL A 143 2.74 -10.83 5.39
N PHE A 144 1.90 -10.29 6.28
CA PHE A 144 1.92 -10.59 7.70
C PHE A 144 1.66 -12.07 7.99
N VAL A 145 0.62 -12.65 7.39
CA VAL A 145 0.33 -14.09 7.48
C VAL A 145 1.50 -14.93 6.97
N THR A 146 2.16 -14.49 5.89
CA THR A 146 3.33 -15.19 5.33
C THR A 146 4.53 -15.16 6.30
N ILE A 147 4.75 -14.06 7.01
CA ILE A 147 5.79 -13.95 8.05
C ILE A 147 5.47 -14.89 9.21
N ILE A 148 4.24 -14.87 9.74
CA ILE A 148 3.82 -15.73 10.86
C ILE A 148 3.98 -17.21 10.50
N ARG A 149 3.49 -17.63 9.33
CA ARG A 149 3.59 -19.02 8.87
C ARG A 149 5.05 -19.47 8.76
N LYS A 150 5.92 -18.61 8.23
CA LYS A 150 7.36 -18.91 8.12
C LYS A 150 8.02 -19.00 9.50
N HIS A 151 7.65 -18.12 10.43
CA HIS A 151 8.17 -18.14 11.80
C HIS A 151 7.74 -19.41 12.53
N LYS A 152 6.44 -19.76 12.49
CA LYS A 152 5.91 -21.03 13.04
C LYS A 152 6.62 -22.26 12.46
N LYS A 153 6.88 -22.28 11.14
CA LYS A 153 7.62 -23.39 10.48
C LYS A 153 9.07 -23.49 10.96
N LYS A 154 9.76 -22.36 11.14
CA LYS A 154 11.14 -22.32 11.65
C LYS A 154 11.22 -22.81 13.10
N GLN A 155 10.29 -22.37 13.95
CA GLN A 155 10.21 -22.83 15.35
C GLN A 155 9.96 -24.34 15.44
N ARG A 156 9.00 -24.87 14.67
CA ARG A 156 8.74 -26.33 14.61
C ARG A 156 9.97 -27.12 14.17
N LYS A 157 10.73 -26.64 13.18
CA LYS A 157 11.99 -27.27 12.76
C LYS A 157 13.06 -27.23 13.85
N LYS A 158 13.18 -26.12 14.59
CA LYS A 158 14.13 -26.00 15.71
C LYS A 158 13.79 -26.99 16.82
N ILE A 159 12.52 -27.09 17.21
CA ILE A 159 12.05 -28.04 18.22
C ILE A 159 12.32 -29.49 17.80
N ARG A 160 12.02 -29.84 16.53
CA ARG A 160 12.32 -31.19 16.00
C ARG A 160 13.82 -31.53 16.03
N ARG A 161 14.69 -30.58 15.67
CA ARG A 161 16.15 -30.76 15.74
C ARG A 161 16.66 -30.95 17.16
N LEU A 162 16.14 -30.15 18.11
CA LEU A 162 16.49 -30.28 19.53
C LEU A 162 16.03 -31.62 20.11
N LYS A 163 14.84 -32.10 19.70
CA LYS A 163 14.34 -33.42 20.10
C LYS A 163 15.22 -34.55 19.55
N ALA A 164 15.56 -34.51 18.26
CA ALA A 164 16.45 -35.49 17.65
C ALA A 164 17.86 -35.50 18.27
N ALA A 165 18.43 -34.32 18.59
CA ALA A 165 19.73 -34.23 19.25
C ALA A 165 19.71 -34.81 20.67
N ARG A 166 18.62 -34.60 21.42
CA ARG A 166 18.43 -35.20 22.76
C ARG A 166 18.28 -36.72 22.70
N GLU A 167 17.63 -37.24 21.66
CA GLU A 167 17.49 -38.68 21.44
C GLU A 167 18.83 -39.32 21.06
N ALA A 168 19.65 -38.65 20.24
CA ALA A 168 20.99 -39.11 19.90
C ALA A 168 21.92 -39.19 21.13
N LEU A 169 21.92 -38.16 21.99
CA LEU A 169 22.68 -38.14 23.25
C LEU A 169 22.28 -39.22 24.27
N LYS A 170 21.03 -39.72 24.19
CA LYS A 170 20.57 -40.83 25.04
C LYS A 170 20.92 -42.21 24.48
N ALA A 171 21.33 -42.28 23.22
CA ALA A 171 21.64 -43.52 22.52
C ALA A 171 23.14 -43.82 22.45
N GLU A 172 23.99 -42.90 22.94
CA GLU A 172 25.42 -43.16 23.15
C GLU A 172 25.58 -43.97 24.47
N PRO A 173 26.19 -45.17 24.42
CA PRO A 173 26.33 -46.08 25.56
C PRO A 173 27.37 -45.64 26.60
#